data_AF-S8FP75-F1
#
_entry.id   AF-S8FP75-F1
#
_cell.length_a   1.000
_cell.length_b   1.000
_cell.length_c   1.000
_cell.angle_alpha   90.00
_cell.angle_beta   90.00
_cell.angle_gamma   90.00
#
_symmetry.space_group_name_H-M   'P 1'
#
loop_
_entity.id
_entity.type
_entity.pdbx_description
1 polymer ?
#
loop_
_entity_poly.entity_id
_entity_poly.type
_entity_poly.pdbx_seq_one_letter_code
_entity_poly.pdbx_strand_id
1 'polypeptide(L)'
;MTRGGRAYNYEDDCDEATRQEIDLILDDLSSARVLHQDLRMPNVIRAPPDTQACPSHRYVHQWSIVDLSRVNVDEKDDDEERHDLIAWLQRDGYRNDYFRVGFPEDL
;
A
#
# COMPACT_ATOMS: atom_id res chain seq x y z
N MET A 1 13.79 -3.60 -17.52
CA MET A 1 12.50 -4.32 -17.56
C MET A 1 11.73 -3.94 -16.31
N THR A 2 10.86 -2.94 -16.39
CA THR A 2 9.99 -2.56 -15.27
C THR A 2 8.86 -3.59 -15.20
N ARG A 3 8.89 -4.45 -14.19
CA ARG A 3 7.88 -5.50 -13.91
C ARG A 3 6.53 -4.93 -13.42
N GLY A 4 6.27 -3.64 -13.61
CA GLY A 4 5.11 -2.97 -13.04
C GLY A 4 3.99 -2.76 -14.04
N GLY A 5 2.75 -2.95 -13.61
CA GLY A 5 1.58 -2.43 -14.31
C GLY A 5 1.52 -0.89 -14.25
N ARG A 6 0.41 -0.30 -14.73
CA ARG A 6 0.20 1.15 -14.62
C ARG A 6 0.29 1.60 -13.16
N ALA A 7 0.87 2.76 -12.91
CA ALA A 7 0.82 3.39 -11.59
C ALA A 7 -0.61 3.82 -11.25
N TYR A 8 -0.92 3.80 -9.96
CA TYR A 8 -2.13 4.35 -9.38
C TYR A 8 -2.18 5.86 -9.63
N ASN A 9 -3.38 6.40 -9.82
CA ASN A 9 -3.59 7.81 -10.09
C ASN A 9 -4.80 8.37 -9.33
N TYR A 10 -5.14 9.63 -9.60
CA TYR A 10 -6.25 10.30 -8.94
C TYR A 10 -7.63 9.71 -9.26
N GLU A 11 -7.86 9.24 -10.49
CA GLU A 11 -9.13 8.60 -10.86
C GLU A 11 -9.34 7.29 -10.09
N ASP A 12 -8.26 6.53 -9.93
CA ASP A 12 -8.24 5.32 -9.10
C ASP A 12 -8.48 5.66 -7.60
N ASP A 13 -7.96 6.80 -7.09
CA ASP A 13 -8.22 7.30 -5.72
C ASP A 13 -9.66 7.73 -5.49
N CYS A 14 -10.33 8.26 -6.52
CA CYS A 14 -11.73 8.62 -6.44
C CYS A 14 -12.66 7.40 -6.38
N ASP A 15 -12.22 6.23 -6.85
CA ASP A 15 -13.01 5.00 -6.85
C ASP A 15 -13.01 4.34 -5.46
N GLU A 16 -14.20 4.19 -4.87
CA GLU A 16 -14.34 3.63 -3.53
C GLU A 16 -13.92 2.16 -3.45
N ALA A 17 -14.26 1.35 -4.46
CA ALA A 17 -13.88 -0.07 -4.49
C ALA A 17 -12.36 -0.24 -4.56
N THR A 18 -11.69 0.60 -5.35
CA THR A 18 -10.24 0.65 -5.44
C THR A 18 -9.61 1.06 -4.11
N ARG A 19 -10.13 2.09 -3.41
CA ARG A 19 -9.61 2.46 -2.09
C ARG A 19 -9.79 1.36 -1.05
N GLN A 20 -10.94 0.68 -1.05
CA GLN A 20 -11.18 -0.46 -0.16
C GLN A 20 -10.19 -1.60 -0.43
N GLU A 21 -9.85 -1.85 -1.70
CA GLU A 21 -8.82 -2.84 -2.03
C GLU A 21 -7.43 -2.44 -1.52
N ILE A 22 -7.04 -1.17 -1.63
CA ILE A 22 -5.78 -0.69 -1.05
C ILE A 22 -5.77 -0.83 0.47
N ASP A 23 -6.88 -0.48 1.15
CA ASP A 23 -7.00 -0.65 2.60
C ASP A 23 -6.76 -2.11 3.03
N LEU A 24 -7.27 -3.09 2.27
CA LEU A 24 -7.01 -4.52 2.55
C LEU A 24 -5.52 -4.90 2.42
N ILE A 25 -4.82 -4.33 1.43
CA ILE A 25 -3.37 -4.57 1.25
C ILE A 25 -2.58 -3.92 2.40
N LEU A 26 -2.99 -2.73 2.86
CA LEU A 26 -2.37 -2.07 4.02
C LEU A 26 -2.63 -2.85 5.31
N ASP A 27 -3.79 -3.47 5.46
CA ASP A 27 -4.08 -4.34 6.60
C ASP A 27 -3.18 -5.58 6.61
N ASP A 28 -2.90 -6.16 5.44
CA ASP A 28 -1.94 -7.25 5.29
C ASP A 28 -0.51 -6.82 5.67
N LEU A 29 -0.07 -5.63 5.25
CA LEU A 29 1.24 -5.08 5.63
C LEU A 29 1.32 -4.83 7.15
N SER A 30 0.28 -4.27 7.73
CA SER A 30 0.19 -4.00 9.17
C SER A 30 0.18 -5.29 10.00
N SER A 31 -0.54 -6.31 9.54
CA SER A 31 -0.54 -7.66 10.13
C SER A 31 0.83 -8.34 10.06
N ALA A 32 1.63 -7.98 9.05
CA ALA A 32 3.01 -8.43 8.90
C ALA A 32 4.03 -7.56 9.66
N ARG A 33 3.58 -6.55 10.42
CA ARG A 33 4.44 -5.55 11.12
C ARG A 33 5.34 -4.77 10.17
N VAL A 34 4.89 -4.56 8.94
CA VAL A 34 5.62 -3.79 7.92
C VAL A 34 4.94 -2.43 7.76
N LEU A 35 5.67 -1.35 8.06
CA LEU A 35 5.25 0.03 7.80
C LEU A 35 5.96 0.56 6.56
N HIS A 36 5.21 0.84 5.49
CA HIS A 36 5.74 1.47 4.28
C HIS A 36 5.94 2.97 4.50
N GLN A 37 7.19 3.43 4.65
CA GLN A 37 7.48 4.84 4.95
C GLN A 37 7.38 5.77 3.74
N ASP A 38 7.36 5.22 2.53
CA ASP A 38 7.27 6.00 1.29
C ASP A 38 6.03 5.66 0.47
N LEU A 39 4.89 5.54 1.14
CA LEU A 39 3.63 5.22 0.48
C LEU A 39 3.15 6.43 -0.34
N ARG A 40 3.21 6.32 -1.66
CA ARG A 40 2.80 7.35 -2.63
C ARG A 40 2.17 6.67 -3.85
N MET A 41 1.34 7.39 -4.60
CA MET A 41 0.68 6.87 -5.82
C MET A 41 1.63 6.10 -6.78
N PRO A 42 2.86 6.58 -7.08
CA PRO A 42 3.77 5.85 -7.96
C PRO A 42 4.22 4.48 -7.43
N ASN A 43 4.14 4.28 -6.11
CA ASN A 43 4.49 3.03 -5.42
C ASN A 43 3.29 2.09 -5.28
N VAL A 44 2.14 2.45 -5.85
CA VAL A 44 0.99 1.56 -6.03
C VAL A 44 0.84 1.29 -7.51
N ILE A 45 0.94 0.04 -7.92
CA ILE A 45 0.89 -0.36 -9.33
C ILE A 45 -0.20 -1.39 -9.56
N ARG A 46 -0.75 -1.44 -10.78
CA ARG A 46 -1.61 -2.56 -11.17
C ARG A 46 -0.83 -3.85 -11.07
N ALA A 47 -1.44 -4.82 -10.40
CA ALA A 47 -0.90 -6.15 -10.22
C ALA A 47 -0.62 -6.78 -11.59
N PRO A 48 0.59 -7.32 -11.81
CA PRO A 48 0.91 -8.08 -13.01
C PRO A 48 -0.03 -9.29 -13.22
N PRO A 49 -0.23 -9.77 -14.47
CA PRO A 49 -1.12 -10.91 -14.75
C PRO A 49 -0.73 -12.23 -14.07
N ASP A 50 0.53 -12.37 -13.67
CA ASP A 50 1.09 -13.52 -12.96
C ASP A 50 1.08 -13.37 -11.43
N THR A 51 0.42 -12.32 -10.91
CA THR A 51 0.26 -12.12 -9.47
C THR A 51 -0.50 -13.28 -8.84
N GLN A 52 0.05 -13.80 -7.75
CA GLN A 52 -0.56 -14.90 -7.01
C GLN A 52 -1.68 -14.40 -6.09
N ALA A 53 -2.59 -15.30 -5.72
CA ALA A 53 -3.64 -14.97 -4.77
C ALA A 53 -3.03 -14.62 -3.40
N CYS A 54 -3.55 -13.56 -2.76
CA CYS A 54 -3.17 -13.21 -1.41
C CYS A 54 -3.57 -14.36 -0.46
N PRO A 55 -2.66 -14.84 0.41
CA PRO A 55 -2.98 -15.88 1.39
C PRO A 55 -4.08 -15.49 2.38
N SER A 56 -4.15 -14.21 2.78
CA SER A 56 -5.15 -13.68 3.71
C SER A 56 -6.54 -13.65 3.10
N HIS A 57 -6.66 -13.09 1.90
CA HIS A 57 -7.94 -12.79 1.27
C HIS A 57 -8.43 -13.84 0.26
N ARG A 58 -7.55 -14.77 -0.16
CA ARG A 58 -7.80 -15.88 -1.09
C ARG A 58 -8.24 -15.46 -2.51
N TYR A 59 -7.90 -14.24 -2.92
CA TYR A 59 -8.06 -13.76 -4.29
C TYR A 59 -6.83 -12.95 -4.72
N VAL A 60 -6.70 -12.70 -6.02
CA VAL A 60 -5.63 -11.86 -6.59
C VAL A 60 -6.04 -10.41 -6.48
N HIS A 61 -5.30 -9.61 -5.71
CA HIS A 61 -5.50 -8.16 -5.69
C HIS A 61 -5.17 -7.58 -7.06
N GLN A 62 -5.95 -6.61 -7.51
CA GLN A 62 -5.72 -5.88 -8.75
C GLN A 62 -4.62 -4.82 -8.61
N TRP A 63 -4.23 -4.49 -7.37
CA TRP A 63 -3.18 -3.54 -7.04
C TRP A 63 -2.08 -4.18 -6.21
N SER A 64 -0.89 -3.60 -6.26
CA SER A 64 0.26 -4.02 -5.47
C SER A 64 1.04 -2.81 -5.00
N ILE A 65 1.45 -2.82 -3.73
CA ILE A 65 2.36 -1.83 -3.15
C ILE A 65 3.80 -2.32 -3.42
N VAL A 66 4.61 -1.45 -4.02
CA VAL A 66 6.00 -1.73 -4.43
C VAL A 66 6.96 -0.70 -3.84
N ASP A 67 8.25 -0.85 -4.13
CA ASP A 67 9.33 -0.01 -3.59
C ASP A 67 9.45 -0.06 -2.07
N LEU A 68 9.72 -1.27 -1.58
CA LEU A 68 10.02 -1.55 -0.18
C LEU A 68 11.45 -1.16 0.24
N SER A 69 12.05 -0.15 -0.41
CA SER A 69 13.38 0.35 -0.03
C SER A 69 13.35 1.14 1.29
N ARG A 70 12.18 1.71 1.63
CA ARG A 70 11.94 2.48 2.86
C ARG A 70 10.78 1.87 3.65
N VAL A 71 11.06 0.79 4.36
CA VAL A 71 10.10 0.16 5.27
C VAL A 71 10.70 0.04 6.66
N ASN A 72 9.86 0.20 7.67
CA ASN A 72 10.16 -0.30 9.00
C ASN A 72 9.50 -1.67 9.15
N VAL A 73 10.30 -2.68 9.49
CA VAL A 73 9.79 -4.01 9.87
C VAL A 73 10.02 -4.14 11.36
N ASP A 74 8.95 -4.45 12.09
CA ASP A 74 9.05 -4.80 13.50
C ASP A 74 9.04 -6.33 13.69
N GLU A 75 9.52 -6.79 14.84
CA GLU A 75 9.38 -8.19 15.20
C GLU A 75 7.89 -8.54 15.35
N LYS A 76 7.50 -9.68 14.79
CA LYS A 76 6.13 -10.16 14.93
C LYS A 76 5.92 -10.67 16.36
N ASP A 77 5.19 -9.89 17.14
CA ASP A 77 4.71 -10.22 18.48
C ASP A 77 3.19 -10.08 18.59
N ASP A 78 2.65 -10.52 19.72
CA ASP A 78 1.22 -10.41 20.04
C ASP A 78 0.85 -9.02 20.60
N ASP A 79 1.66 -7.98 20.33
CA ASP A 79 1.38 -6.61 20.76
C ASP A 79 0.33 -5.97 19.83
N GLU A 80 -0.92 -5.99 20.29
CA GLU A 80 -2.07 -5.39 19.60
C GLU A 80 -1.96 -3.86 19.52
N GLU A 81 -1.42 -3.18 20.54
CA GLU A 81 -1.27 -1.71 20.50
C GLU A 81 -0.31 -1.29 19.39
N ARG A 82 0.75 -2.07 19.20
CA ARG A 82 1.72 -1.81 18.13
C ARG A 82 1.18 -2.13 16.75
N HIS A 83 0.41 -3.20 16.61
CA HIS A 83 -0.36 -3.47 15.39
C HIS A 83 -1.22 -2.27 15.03
N ASP A 84 -2.02 -1.78 15.99
CA ASP A 84 -2.98 -0.71 15.78
C ASP A 84 -2.28 0.61 15.44
N LEU A 85 -1.12 0.87 16.06
CA LEU A 85 -0.28 2.02 15.72
C LEU A 85 0.23 1.94 14.27
N ILE A 86 0.74 0.78 13.84
CA ILE A 86 1.22 0.59 12.46
C ILE A 86 0.07 0.76 11.45
N ALA A 87 -1.08 0.15 11.73
CA ALA A 87 -2.27 0.26 10.89
C ALA A 87 -2.77 1.70 10.79
N TRP A 88 -2.77 2.43 11.91
CA TRP A 88 -3.14 3.84 11.93
C TRP A 88 -2.17 4.69 11.10
N LEU A 89 -0.85 4.53 11.30
CA LEU A 89 0.18 5.28 10.56
C LEU A 89 0.11 5.02 9.04
N GLN A 90 -0.14 3.77 8.62
CA GLN A 90 -0.30 3.43 7.21
C GLN A 90 -1.50 4.10 6.57
N ARG A 91 -2.66 3.99 7.21
CA ARG A 91 -3.91 4.55 6.68
C ARG A 91 -3.89 6.07 6.70
N ASP A 92 -3.27 6.69 7.71
CA ASP A 92 -3.05 8.13 7.74
C ASP A 92 -2.15 8.56 6.58
N GLY A 93 -1.02 7.88 6.36
CA GLY A 93 -0.12 8.13 5.25
C GLY A 93 -0.80 8.01 3.88
N TYR A 94 -1.65 6.99 3.69
CA TYR A 94 -2.43 6.78 2.47
C TYR A 94 -3.46 7.90 2.21
N ARG A 95 -4.10 8.41 3.26
CA ARG A 95 -5.13 9.44 3.16
C ARG A 95 -4.57 10.86 3.13
N ASN A 96 -3.29 11.02 3.44
CA ASN A 96 -2.61 12.31 3.47
C ASN A 96 -2.36 12.83 2.05
N ASP A 97 -2.31 14.16 1.90
CA ASP A 97 -1.94 14.82 0.65
C ASP A 97 -0.61 14.32 0.09
N TYR A 98 0.37 13.96 0.94
CA TYR A 98 1.65 13.38 0.52
C TYR A 98 1.50 12.15 -0.38
N PHE A 99 0.49 11.32 -0.16
CA PHE A 99 0.21 10.18 -1.01
C PHE A 99 -0.11 10.62 -2.45
N ARG A 100 -0.87 11.71 -2.58
CA ARG A 100 -1.35 12.30 -3.85
C ARG A 100 -0.30 13.14 -4.56
N VAL A 101 0.64 13.77 -3.84
CA VAL A 101 1.67 14.66 -4.43
C VAL A 101 2.86 13.89 -5.01
N GLY A 102 2.63 12.78 -5.72
CA GLY A 102 3.67 12.10 -6.47
C GLY A 102 4.29 13.05 -7.50
N PHE A 103 5.37 13.74 -7.11
CA PHE A 103 5.97 14.95 -7.69
C PHE A 103 5.16 16.25 -7.47
N PRO A 104 5.73 17.29 -6.83
CA PRO A 104 5.35 18.64 -7.21
C PRO A 104 5.81 18.84 -8.65
N GLU A 105 4.89 19.10 -9.56
CA GLU A 105 5.24 19.94 -10.70
C GLU A 105 5.73 21.26 -10.10
N ASP A 106 6.96 21.66 -10.46
CA ASP A 106 7.70 22.85 -9.99
C ASP A 106 8.55 22.71 -8.71
N LEU A 107 9.74 22.11 -8.87
CA LEU A 107 11.01 22.55 -8.26
C LEU A 107 12.18 22.33 -9.21
#